data_AF-A0A9D2K0M6-F1
#
_entry.id   AF-A0A9D2K0M6-F1
#
_cell.length_a   1.000
_cell.length_b   1.000
_cell.length_c   1.000
_cell.angle_alpha   90.00
_cell.angle_beta   90.00
_cell.angle_gamma   90.00
#
_symmetry.space_group_name_H-M   'P 1'
#
loop_
_entity.id
_entity.type
_entity.pdbx_description
1 polymer ?
#
loop_
_entity_poly.entity_id
_entity_poly.type
_entity_poly.pdbx_seq_one_letter_code
_entity_poly.pdbx_strand_id
1 'polypeptide(L)'
;MLSVTLDKMKEGYSKIRNPALAHAFSYMNLIEAWGSSIPKLMEAMREYGLREPEFSDMEIGFGINLYRNTEDALEDTNQGAEKLPKLTKVPSKLG
;
A
#
# COMPACT_ATOMS: atom_id res chain seq x y z
N MET A 1 28.12 1.66 -8.62
CA MET A 1 26.85 2.39 -8.40
C MET A 1 26.16 1.70 -7.24
N LEU A 2 26.18 2.30 -6.05
CA LEU A 2 25.73 1.63 -4.82
C LEU A 2 24.23 1.37 -4.88
N SER A 3 23.86 0.10 -4.99
CA SER A 3 22.51 -0.42 -4.80
C SER A 3 21.97 0.05 -3.44
N VAL A 4 20.76 0.61 -3.44
CA VAL A 4 20.01 0.84 -2.20
C VAL A 4 19.71 -0.53 -1.63
N THR A 5 20.20 -0.83 -0.42
CA THR A 5 19.82 -2.05 0.29
C THR A 5 18.51 -1.83 1.03
N LEU A 6 17.79 -2.91 1.31
CA LEU A 6 16.53 -2.87 2.04
C LEU A 6 16.67 -2.16 3.39
N ASP A 7 17.76 -2.42 4.12
CA ASP A 7 18.01 -1.83 5.44
C ASP A 7 18.16 -0.31 5.36
N LYS A 8 18.94 0.19 4.39
CA LYS A 8 19.09 1.64 4.17
C LYS A 8 17.75 2.29 3.83
N MET A 9 16.92 1.61 3.06
CA MET A 9 15.58 2.11 2.73
C MET A 9 14.69 2.18 3.98
N LYS A 10 14.75 1.18 4.87
CA LYS A 10 14.03 1.19 6.15
C LYS A 10 14.47 2.33 7.06
N GLU A 11 15.74 2.73 6.98
CA GLU A 11 16.30 3.92 7.65
C GLU A 11 15.92 5.25 6.96
N GLY A 12 15.21 5.20 5.83
CA GLY A 12 14.76 6.37 5.09
C GLY A 12 15.73 6.86 4.01
N TYR A 13 16.78 6.10 3.68
CA TYR A 13 17.62 6.42 2.53
C TYR A 13 16.80 6.27 1.24
N SER A 14 16.64 7.39 0.54
CA SER A 14 16.00 7.42 -0.76
C SER A 14 16.73 8.35 -1.71
N LYS A 15 16.92 7.90 -2.95
CA LYS A 15 17.58 8.67 -4.01
C LYS A 15 16.56 9.04 -5.08
N ILE A 16 16.40 10.34 -5.33
CA ILE A 16 15.56 10.86 -6.42
C ILE A 16 16.12 10.37 -7.75
N ARG A 17 15.27 9.69 -8.54
CA ARG A 17 15.60 9.26 -9.92
C ARG A 17 15.09 10.25 -10.97
N ASN A 18 13.95 10.90 -10.70
CA ASN A 18 13.36 11.92 -11.55
C ASN A 18 13.14 13.22 -10.75
N PRO A 19 14.05 14.21 -10.89
CA PRO A 19 13.93 15.48 -10.19
C PRO A 19 12.69 16.28 -10.55
N ALA A 20 12.26 16.27 -11.81
CA ALA A 20 11.08 17.02 -12.25
C ALA A 20 9.82 16.55 -11.54
N LEU A 21 9.62 15.23 -11.41
CA LEU A 21 8.50 14.67 -10.65
C LEU A 21 8.62 14.97 -9.15
N ALA A 22 9.82 14.84 -8.58
CA ALA A 22 10.03 15.16 -7.16
C ALA A 22 9.68 16.63 -6.86
N HIS A 23 10.10 17.56 -7.72
CA HIS A 23 9.77 18.97 -7.58
C HIS A 23 8.28 19.23 -7.76
N ALA A 24 7.63 18.61 -8.75
CA ALA A 24 6.19 18.77 -8.95
C ALA A 24 5.39 18.31 -7.72
N PHE A 25 5.70 17.14 -7.17
CA PHE A 25 5.01 16.63 -5.97
C PHE A 25 5.31 17.43 -4.71
N SER A 26 6.55 17.94 -4.57
CA SER A 26 6.90 18.85 -3.48
C SER A 26 6.14 20.18 -3.58
N TYR A 27 6.02 20.74 -4.80
CA TYR A 27 5.26 21.97 -5.04
C TYR A 27 3.75 21.79 -4.77
N MET A 28 3.21 20.60 -4.99
CA MET A 28 1.82 20.26 -4.70
C MET A 28 1.56 19.92 -3.23
N ASN A 29 2.55 20.02 -2.34
CA ASN A 29 2.47 19.61 -0.94
C ASN A 29 2.04 18.14 -0.73
N LEU A 30 2.31 17.26 -1.70
CA LEU A 30 1.97 15.83 -1.62
C LEU A 30 3.07 15.00 -0.95
N ILE A 31 4.28 15.54 -0.82
CA ILE A 31 5.42 14.89 -0.17
C ILE A 31 5.99 15.84 0.87
N GLU A 32 6.00 15.40 2.13
CA GLU A 32 6.51 16.19 3.25
C GLU A 32 8.04 16.16 3.34
N ALA A 33 8.63 14.98 3.11
CA ALA A 33 10.08 14.78 3.11
C ALA A 33 10.45 13.59 2.22
N TRP A 34 11.55 13.71 1.49
CA TRP A 34 12.01 12.62 0.64
C TRP A 34 12.59 11.49 1.49
N GLY A 35 12.15 10.25 1.24
CA GLY A 35 12.62 9.06 1.98
C GLY A 35 11.95 8.81 3.33
N SER A 36 11.12 9.72 3.85
CA SER A 36 10.45 9.50 5.14
C SER A 36 9.31 8.46 5.08
N SER A 37 8.85 8.09 3.89
CA SER A 37 7.63 7.27 3.73
C SER A 37 7.75 5.89 4.36
N ILE A 38 8.89 5.19 4.18
CA ILE A 38 9.07 3.84 4.74
C ILE A 38 9.21 3.88 6.28
N PRO A 39 10.04 4.75 6.88
CA PRO A 39 10.04 4.93 8.33
C PRO A 39 8.66 5.24 8.91
N LYS A 40 7.92 6.17 8.29
CA LYS A 40 6.56 6.54 8.72
C LYS A 40 5.55 5.40 8.58
N LEU A 41 5.67 4.61 7.51
CA LEU A 41 4.84 3.42 7.31
C LEU A 41 5.07 2.40 8.45
N MET A 42 6.33 2.11 8.78
CA MET A 42 6.68 1.19 9.87
C MET A 42 6.15 1.70 11.23
N GLU A 43 6.28 3.00 11.47
CA GLU A 43 5.74 3.66 12.66
C GLU A 43 4.23 3.57 12.76
N ALA A 44 3.51 3.93 11.69
CA ALA A 44 2.06 3.83 11.64
C ALA A 44 1.60 2.39 11.90
N MET A 45 2.20 1.38 11.26
CA MET A 45 1.82 -0.02 11.48
C MET A 45 1.93 -0.41 12.96
N ARG A 46 3.00 0.02 13.65
CA ARG A 46 3.18 -0.19 15.09
C ARG A 46 2.13 0.55 15.93
N GLU A 47 1.86 1.82 15.60
CA GLU A 47 0.89 2.64 16.33
C GLU A 47 -0.54 2.12 16.21
N TYR A 48 -0.92 1.61 15.03
CA TYR A 48 -2.22 0.98 14.79
C TYR A 48 -2.30 -0.47 15.29
N GLY A 49 -1.22 -1.01 15.88
CA GLY A 49 -1.19 -2.41 16.34
C GLY A 49 -1.32 -3.43 15.19
N LEU A 50 -0.94 -3.04 13.98
CA LEU A 50 -0.95 -3.89 12.80
C LEU A 50 0.31 -4.75 12.74
N ARG A 51 0.24 -5.86 12.01
CA ARG A 51 1.40 -6.69 11.71
C ARG A 51 2.44 -5.87 10.94
N GLU A 52 3.71 -6.05 11.30
CA GLU A 52 4.82 -5.40 10.58
C GLU A 52 4.79 -5.74 9.08
N PRO A 53 5.10 -4.75 8.20
CA PRO A 53 5.20 -4.98 6.77
C PRO A 53 6.24 -6.04 6.40
N GLU A 54 5.88 -6.93 5.48
CA GLU A 54 6.83 -7.89 4.91
C GLU A 54 7.48 -7.28 3.67
N PHE A 55 8.81 -7.28 3.63
CA PHE A 55 9.59 -6.75 2.52
C PHE A 55 10.20 -7.90 1.73
N SER A 56 10.02 -7.89 0.41
CA SER A 56 10.55 -8.90 -0.50
C SER A 56 11.43 -8.25 -1.55
N ASP A 57 12.70 -8.65 -1.63
CA ASP A 57 13.63 -8.17 -2.66
C ASP A 57 13.35 -8.90 -3.98
N MET A 58 13.32 -8.16 -5.08
CA MET A 58 12.99 -8.66 -6.42
C MET A 58 14.06 -8.18 -7.41
N GLU A 59 14.15 -8.83 -8.57
CA GLU A 59 15.20 -8.53 -9.57
C GLU A 59 15.23 -7.05 -10.02
N ILE A 60 14.08 -6.37 -10.06
CA ILE A 60 13.95 -4.99 -10.57
C ILE A 60 13.46 -4.01 -9.47
N GLY A 61 13.27 -4.48 -8.23
CA GLY A 61 12.73 -3.64 -7.17
C GLY A 61 12.45 -4.43 -5.89
N PHE A 62 11.47 -3.98 -5.12
CA PHE A 62 11.03 -4.69 -3.92
C PHE A 62 9.51 -4.62 -3.80
N GLY A 63 8.93 -5.63 -3.16
CA GLY A 63 7.54 -5.65 -2.74
C GLY A 63 7.41 -5.32 -1.25
N ILE A 64 6.31 -4.68 -0.89
CA ILE A 64 5.89 -4.51 0.51
C ILE A 64 4.49 -5.10 0.64
N ASN A 65 4.31 -6.06 1.53
CA ASN A 65 3.01 -6.61 1.87
C ASN A 65 2.52 -6.03 3.20
N LEU A 66 1.30 -5.51 3.19
CA LEU A 66 0.61 -4.96 4.36
C LEU A 66 -0.57 -5.85 4.71
N TYR A 67 -0.80 -6.06 6.00
CA TYR A 67 -1.86 -6.92 6.49
C TYR A 67 -2.81 -6.10 7.35
N ARG A 68 -4.12 -6.31 7.15
CA ARG A 68 -5.16 -5.78 8.02
C ARG A 68 -5.56 -6.82 9.06
N ASN A 69 -5.97 -6.38 10.24
CA ASN A 69 -6.61 -7.26 11.21
C ASN A 69 -7.98 -7.67 10.66
N THR A 70 -8.22 -8.98 10.56
CA THR A 70 -9.49 -9.53 10.06
C THR A 70 -10.61 -9.47 11.09
N GLU A 71 -10.29 -9.21 12.35
CA GLU A 71 -11.26 -9.06 13.45
C GLU A 71 -12.04 -7.74 13.29
N ASP A 72 -11.38 -6.63 12.98
CA ASP A 72 -12.00 -5.33 12.69
C ASP A 72 -12.82 -5.35 11.38
N ALA A 73 -12.42 -6.20 10.43
CA ALA A 73 -13.08 -6.32 9.14
C ALA A 73 -14.46 -7.01 9.17
N LEU A 74 -14.76 -7.75 10.24
CA LEU A 74 -16.06 -8.42 10.40
C LEU A 74 -17.14 -7.45 10.89
N GLU A 75 -16.77 -6.33 11.52
CA GLU A 75 -17.72 -5.31 11.96
C GLU A 75 -18.27 -4.48 10.79
N ASP A 76 -17.45 -4.20 9.76
CA ASP A 76 -17.86 -3.43 8.58
C ASP A 76 -18.77 -4.20 7.61
N THR A 77 -18.74 -5.54 7.61
CA THR A 77 -19.60 -6.33 6.70
C THR A 77 -21.06 -6.47 7.14
N ASN A 78 -21.40 -6.10 8.38
CA ASN A 78 -22.78 -6.24 8.87
C ASN A 78 -23.71 -5.06 8.50
N GLN A 79 -23.22 -4.00 7.85
CA GLN A 79 -24.05 -2.88 7.40
C GLN A 79 -24.26 -2.80 5.86
N GLY A 80 -23.62 -3.68 5.09
CA GLY A 80 -23.76 -3.72 3.61
C GLY A 80 -24.50 -4.94 3.04
N ALA A 81 -24.90 -5.90 3.89
CA ALA A 81 -25.45 -7.19 3.47
C ALA A 81 -26.97 -7.20 3.21
N GLU A 82 -27.62 -6.05 2.96
CA GLU A 82 -28.98 -6.03 2.44
C GLU A 82 -29.06 -5.30 1.10
N LYS A 83 -29.45 -6.08 0.07
CA LYS A 83 -29.86 -5.70 -1.30
C LYS A 83 -28.78 -5.63 -2.37
N LEU A 84 -28.18 -6.79 -2.66
CA LEU A 84 -27.84 -7.13 -4.05
C LEU A 84 -29.02 -7.94 -4.63
N PRO A 85 -29.73 -7.46 -5.68
CA PRO A 85 -30.77 -8.24 -6.32
C PRO A 85 -30.14 -9.50 -6.93
N LYS A 86 -30.68 -10.68 -6.57
CA LYS A 86 -30.27 -11.96 -7.13
C LYS A 86 -30.38 -11.87 -8.66
N LEU A 87 -29.24 -11.95 -9.35
CA LEU A 87 -29.20 -12.09 -10.81
C LEU A 87 -29.84 -13.43 -11.18
N THR A 88 -31.11 -13.38 -11.57
CA THR A 88 -31.82 -14.51 -12.16
C THR A 88 -31.12 -14.87 -13.47
N LYS A 89 -30.63 -16.10 -13.56
CA LYS A 89 -29.96 -16.65 -14.74
C LYS A 89 -30.85 -16.46 -15.97
N VAL A 90 -30.39 -15.67 -16.94
CA VAL A 90 -31.07 -15.50 -18.23
C VAL A 90 -31.04 -16.84 -18.96
N PRO A 91 -32.18 -17.41 -19.39
CA PRO A 91 -32.17 -18.65 -20.14
C PRO A 91 -31.60 -18.38 -21.54
N SER A 92 -30.55 -19.12 -21.91
CA SER A 92 -30.01 -19.12 -23.27
C SER A 92 -31.04 -19.75 -24.20
N LYS A 93 -31.74 -18.92 -24.98
CA LYS A 93 -32.44 -19.33 -26.20
C LYS A 93 -31.92 -18.53 -27.37
N LEU A 94 -31.42 -19.24 -28.37
CA LEU A 94 -31.49 -19.06 -29.82
C LEU A 94 -30.37 -19.97 -30.37
N GLY A 95 -30.63 -20.93 -31.24
CA GLY A 95 -31.43 -20.83 -32.45
C GLY A 95 -30.44 -21.01 -33.60
#